data_AF-A0A8T6M1B8-F1
#
_entry.id   AF-A0A8T6M1B8-F1
#
_cell.length_a   1.000
_cell.length_b   1.000
_cell.length_c   1.000
_cell.angle_alpha   90.00
_cell.angle_beta   90.00
_cell.angle_gamma   90.00
#
_symmetry.space_group_name_H-M   'P 1'
#
loop_
_entity.id
_entity.type
_entity.pdbx_description
1 polymer ?
#
loop_
_entity_poly.entity_id
_entity_poly.type
_entity_poly.pdbx_seq_one_letter_code
_entity_poly.pdbx_strand_id
1 'polypeptide(L)'
;MPDTYKNIIFTKHAIERMNKRSISKDKIWQVINHPDKTFNESSSNEKGVTKKFIKETGDRKYQVIATYLPNEQKHLVISTWVRGEDDKQSIIWLIITLPFKIIWWLIKKLFSKSVH
;
A
#
# COMPACT_ATOMS: atom_id res chain seq x y z
N MET A 1 -24.20 -8.47 -5.70
CA MET A 1 -23.81 -8.60 -7.12
C MET A 1 -22.30 -8.43 -7.22
N PRO A 2 -21.57 -9.32 -7.90
CA PRO A 2 -20.15 -9.10 -8.18
C PRO A 2 -20.00 -7.84 -9.03
N ASP A 3 -19.18 -6.90 -8.56
CA ASP A 3 -18.92 -5.67 -9.29
C ASP A 3 -17.86 -5.96 -10.36
N THR A 4 -18.17 -5.68 -11.62
CA THR A 4 -17.33 -6.03 -12.78
C THR A 4 -16.87 -4.76 -13.48
N TYR A 5 -15.59 -4.68 -13.81
CA TYR A 5 -15.00 -3.54 -14.51
C TYR A 5 -13.90 -4.00 -15.45
N LYS A 6 -14.03 -3.72 -16.77
CA LYS A 6 -13.01 -4.04 -17.79
C LYS A 6 -12.40 -5.46 -17.65
N ASN A 7 -13.26 -6.50 -17.64
CA ASN A 7 -12.88 -7.91 -17.47
C ASN A 7 -12.24 -8.26 -16.11
N ILE A 8 -12.46 -7.43 -15.09
CA ILE A 8 -12.06 -7.68 -13.71
C ILE A 8 -13.31 -7.83 -12.86
N ILE A 9 -13.38 -8.90 -12.09
CA ILE A 9 -14.43 -9.17 -11.10
C ILE A 9 -13.88 -8.82 -9.72
N PHE A 10 -14.60 -8.00 -8.96
CA PHE A 10 -14.19 -7.63 -7.61
C PHE A 10 -14.98 -8.42 -6.57
N THR A 11 -14.26 -9.03 -5.64
CA THR A 11 -14.88 -9.60 -4.43
C THR A 11 -15.33 -8.50 -3.48
N LYS A 12 -16.32 -8.79 -2.62
CA LYS A 12 -16.79 -7.84 -1.60
C LYS A 12 -15.64 -7.30 -0.74
N HIS A 13 -14.72 -8.19 -0.33
CA HIS A 13 -13.55 -7.84 0.45
C HIS A 13 -12.62 -6.86 -0.29
N ALA A 14 -12.36 -7.10 -1.58
CA ALA A 14 -11.56 -6.19 -2.39
C ALA A 14 -12.21 -4.79 -2.49
N ILE A 15 -13.53 -4.72 -2.70
CA ILE A 15 -14.27 -3.46 -2.76
C ILE A 15 -14.19 -2.70 -1.44
N GLU A 16 -14.39 -3.40 -0.31
CA GLU A 16 -14.26 -2.79 1.01
C GLU A 16 -12.86 -2.20 1.25
N ARG A 17 -11.81 -2.90 0.82
CA ARG A 17 -10.43 -2.41 0.94
C ARG A 17 -10.12 -1.25 0.00
N MET A 18 -10.70 -1.26 -1.20
CA MET A 18 -10.59 -0.14 -2.15
C MET A 18 -11.24 1.11 -1.58
N ASN A 19 -12.46 1.00 -1.06
CA ASN A 19 -13.19 2.13 -0.49
C ASN A 19 -12.47 2.71 0.73
N LYS A 20 -11.97 1.86 1.64
CA LYS A 20 -11.19 2.30 2.82
C LYS A 20 -9.89 3.04 2.48
N ARG A 21 -9.33 2.80 1.30
CA ARG A 21 -8.04 3.37 0.86
C ARG A 21 -8.18 4.31 -0.35
N SER A 22 -9.41 4.70 -0.69
CA SER A 22 -9.71 5.56 -1.83
C SER A 22 -9.04 5.11 -3.14
N ILE A 23 -9.02 3.79 -3.39
CA ILE A 23 -8.42 3.21 -4.61
C ILE A 23 -9.48 3.09 -5.69
N SER A 24 -9.26 3.71 -6.85
CA SER A 24 -10.18 3.60 -7.98
C SER A 24 -10.05 2.27 -8.73
N LYS A 25 -11.15 1.82 -9.34
CA LYS A 25 -11.16 0.60 -10.19
C LYS A 25 -10.19 0.72 -11.37
N ASP A 26 -10.05 1.91 -11.96
CA ASP A 26 -9.06 2.16 -13.01
C ASP A 26 -7.62 1.95 -12.54
N LYS A 27 -7.30 2.35 -11.31
CA LYS A 27 -5.97 2.10 -10.75
C LYS A 27 -5.70 0.60 -10.63
N ILE A 28 -6.68 -0.18 -10.16
CA ILE A 28 -6.55 -1.64 -10.10
C ILE A 28 -6.37 -2.24 -11.49
N TRP A 29 -7.16 -1.77 -12.47
CA TRP A 29 -7.00 -2.21 -13.86
C TRP A 29 -5.60 -1.89 -14.41
N GLN A 30 -5.06 -0.71 -14.14
CA GLN A 30 -3.69 -0.34 -14.51
C GLN A 30 -2.64 -1.21 -13.83
N VAL A 31 -2.82 -1.54 -12.54
CA VAL A 31 -1.89 -2.40 -11.78
C VAL A 31 -1.86 -3.82 -12.35
N ILE A 32 -3.00 -4.36 -12.79
CA ILE A 32 -3.07 -5.72 -13.35
C ILE A 32 -2.50 -5.77 -14.78
N ASN A 33 -2.82 -4.78 -15.63
CA ASN A 33 -2.40 -4.80 -17.04
C ASN A 33 -0.98 -4.27 -17.27
N HIS A 34 -0.53 -3.35 -16.42
CA HIS A 34 0.80 -2.75 -16.50
C HIS A 34 1.49 -2.75 -15.12
N PRO A 35 1.74 -3.94 -14.54
CA PRO A 35 2.46 -4.07 -13.28
C PRO A 35 3.94 -3.74 -13.47
N ASP A 36 4.56 -3.17 -12.44
CA ASP A 36 6.02 -3.03 -12.41
C ASP A 36 6.66 -4.35 -11.97
N LYS A 37 5.98 -5.09 -11.08
CA LYS A 37 6.40 -6.43 -10.65
C LYS A 37 5.19 -7.36 -10.53
N THR A 38 5.37 -8.59 -11.00
CA THR A 38 4.38 -9.66 -10.84
C THR A 38 5.01 -10.84 -10.13
N PHE A 39 4.32 -11.37 -9.12
CA PHE A 39 4.73 -12.57 -8.39
C PHE A 39 3.65 -13.62 -8.54
N ASN A 40 4.05 -14.84 -8.90
CA ASN A 40 3.16 -15.98 -8.82
C ASN A 40 3.02 -16.33 -7.34
N GLU A 41 1.79 -16.34 -6.83
CA GLU A 41 1.55 -16.78 -5.47
C GLU A 41 1.47 -18.31 -5.50
N SER A 42 2.15 -18.99 -4.57
CA SER A 42 2.14 -20.46 -4.50
C SER A 42 0.76 -21.06 -4.21
N SER A 43 -0.21 -20.22 -3.82
CA SER A 43 -1.60 -20.62 -3.60
C SER A 43 -2.38 -20.58 -4.93
N SER A 44 -2.16 -21.60 -5.76
CA SER A 44 -3.09 -21.94 -6.84
C SER A 44 -4.33 -22.56 -6.19
N ASN A 45 -5.48 -21.90 -6.32
CA ASN A 45 -6.74 -22.52 -5.95
C ASN A 45 -7.26 -23.32 -7.14
N GLU A 46 -8.16 -24.28 -6.91
CA GLU A 46 -8.81 -25.09 -7.97
C GLU A 46 -9.45 -24.24 -9.08
N LYS A 47 -9.72 -22.96 -8.81
CA LYS A 47 -10.34 -22.00 -9.73
C LYS A 47 -9.35 -21.29 -10.67
N GLY A 48 -8.04 -21.35 -10.42
CA GLY A 48 -7.03 -20.72 -11.28
C GLY A 48 -5.74 -20.30 -10.59
N VAL A 49 -4.87 -19.62 -11.34
CA VAL A 49 -3.56 -19.17 -10.86
C VAL A 49 -3.68 -17.81 -10.18
N THR A 50 -3.32 -17.75 -8.90
CA THR A 50 -3.28 -16.51 -8.12
C THR A 50 -1.96 -15.80 -8.34
N LYS A 51 -2.02 -14.51 -8.69
CA LYS A 51 -0.85 -13.65 -8.89
C LYS A 51 -0.98 -12.38 -8.07
N LYS A 52 0.16 -11.92 -7.58
CA LYS A 52 0.32 -10.63 -6.93
C LYS A 52 0.94 -9.65 -7.90
N PHE A 53 0.21 -8.59 -8.19
CA PHE A 53 0.64 -7.47 -9.04
C PHE A 53 1.04 -6.31 -8.15
N ILE A 54 2.18 -5.71 -8.41
CA ILE A 54 2.68 -4.54 -7.69
C ILE A 54 2.95 -3.44 -8.70
N LYS A 55 2.46 -2.24 -8.40
CA LYS A 55 2.75 -1.02 -9.15
C LYS A 55 3.03 0.12 -8.18
N GLU A 56 4.06 0.88 -8.48
CA GLU A 56 4.41 2.10 -7.77
C GLU A 56 3.95 3.30 -8.60
N THR A 57 3.34 4.28 -7.96
CA THR A 57 2.88 5.50 -8.64
C THR A 57 3.06 6.67 -7.69
N GLY A 58 4.12 7.45 -7.91
CA GLY A 58 4.56 8.48 -6.96
C GLY A 58 4.94 7.85 -5.62
N ASP A 59 4.47 8.45 -4.52
CA ASP A 59 4.72 7.98 -3.14
C ASP A 59 3.87 6.77 -2.73
N ARG A 60 3.09 6.17 -3.64
CA ARG A 60 2.14 5.09 -3.33
C ARG A 60 2.53 3.79 -3.98
N LYS A 61 2.58 2.72 -3.18
CA LYS A 61 2.81 1.36 -3.64
C LYS A 61 1.53 0.56 -3.59
N TYR A 62 0.95 0.29 -4.75
CA TYR A 62 -0.24 -0.51 -4.93
C TYR A 62 0.12 -1.99 -5.04
N GLN A 63 -0.61 -2.84 -4.32
CA GLN A 63 -0.49 -4.28 -4.39
C GLN A 63 -1.88 -4.88 -4.58
N VAL A 64 -2.03 -5.70 -5.61
CA VAL A 64 -3.29 -6.33 -5.99
C VAL A 64 -3.08 -7.83 -6.08
N ILE A 65 -3.92 -8.59 -5.40
CA ILE A 65 -3.93 -10.05 -5.50
C ILE A 65 -5.15 -10.43 -6.32
N ALA A 66 -4.90 -11.07 -7.46
CA ALA A 66 -5.94 -11.51 -8.36
C ALA A 66 -5.68 -12.93 -8.87
N THR A 67 -6.75 -13.70 -9.01
CA THR A 67 -6.74 -15.01 -9.64
C THR A 67 -7.22 -14.89 -11.07
N TYR A 68 -6.45 -15.42 -12.01
CA TYR A 68 -6.90 -15.48 -13.41
C TYR A 68 -7.84 -16.68 -13.59
N LEU A 69 -9.05 -16.42 -14.09
CA LEU A 69 -10.07 -17.43 -14.37
C LEU A 69 -10.04 -17.76 -15.87
N PRO A 70 -9.42 -18.88 -16.28
CA PRO A 70 -9.23 -19.20 -17.70
C PRO A 70 -10.55 -19.41 -18.45
N ASN A 71 -11.56 -19.97 -17.79
CA ASN A 71 -12.87 -20.25 -18.40
C ASN A 71 -13.66 -18.98 -18.75
N GLU A 72 -13.44 -17.89 -18.01
CA GLU A 72 -14.14 -16.62 -18.21
C GLU A 72 -13.28 -15.53 -18.85
N GLN A 73 -11.98 -15.78 -19.02
CA GLN A 73 -10.98 -14.79 -19.47
C GLN A 73 -10.99 -13.50 -18.63
N LYS A 74 -11.21 -13.65 -17.32
CA LYS A 74 -11.32 -12.53 -16.37
C LYS A 74 -10.37 -12.67 -15.19
N HIS A 75 -10.05 -11.54 -14.58
CA HIS A 75 -9.30 -11.50 -13.32
C HIS A 75 -10.26 -11.34 -12.14
N LEU A 76 -10.24 -12.27 -11.20
CA LEU A 76 -10.94 -12.15 -9.93
C LEU A 76 -10.02 -11.50 -8.90
N VAL A 77 -10.32 -10.27 -8.50
CA VAL A 77 -9.57 -9.53 -7.48
C VAL A 77 -10.04 -9.94 -6.10
N ILE A 78 -9.12 -10.56 -5.35
CA ILE A 78 -9.36 -11.07 -4.00
C ILE A 78 -9.07 -9.98 -2.96
N SER A 79 -7.96 -9.25 -3.12
CA SER A 79 -7.59 -8.19 -2.18
C SER A 79 -6.75 -7.09 -2.80
N THR A 80 -6.88 -5.90 -2.23
CA THR A 80 -6.18 -4.67 -2.66
C THR A 80 -5.52 -4.01 -1.45
N TRP A 81 -4.27 -3.57 -1.63
CA TRP A 81 -3.46 -2.97 -0.58
C TRP A 81 -2.70 -1.78 -1.13
N VAL A 82 -2.52 -0.76 -0.28
CA VAL A 82 -1.62 0.37 -0.54
C VAL A 82 -0.67 0.45 0.64
N ARG A 83 0.62 0.64 0.35
CA ARG A 83 1.64 1.02 1.33
C ARG A 83 2.22 2.37 0.95
N GLY A 84 2.65 3.16 1.95
CA GLY A 84 3.33 4.45 1.75
C GLY A 84 2.56 5.69 2.24
N GLU A 85 1.25 5.58 2.56
CA GLU A 85 0.50 6.72 3.12
C GLU A 85 0.79 6.93 4.62
N ASP A 86 0.88 5.86 5.41
CA ASP A 86 1.02 5.93 6.88
C ASP A 86 2.46 6.20 7.37
N ASP A 87 3.47 6.07 6.50
CA ASP A 87 4.89 6.12 6.88
C ASP A 87 5.55 7.51 6.72
N LYS A 88 4.81 8.54 6.24
CA LYS A 88 5.31 9.91 6.38
C LYS A 88 5.22 10.28 7.85
N GLN A 89 6.33 10.09 8.59
CA GLN A 89 6.51 10.73 9.89
C GLN A 89 6.07 12.19 9.74
N SER A 90 5.02 12.54 10.46
CA SER A 90 4.45 13.89 10.37
C SER A 90 5.56 14.88 10.68
N ILE A 91 5.84 15.79 9.74
CA ILE A 91 6.80 16.90 9.91
C ILE A 91 6.52 17.64 11.24
N ILE A 92 5.27 17.63 11.68
CA ILE A 92 4.78 18.10 12.97
C ILE A 92 5.53 17.48 14.16
N TRP A 93 5.81 16.17 14.15
CA TRP A 93 6.54 15.49 15.23
C TRP A 93 8.01 15.93 15.31
N LEU A 94 8.61 16.24 14.15
CA LEU A 94 9.95 16.84 14.09
C LEU A 94 9.93 18.24 14.74
N ILE A 95 8.92 19.06 14.42
CA ILE A 95 8.76 20.42 14.98
C ILE A 95 8.50 20.37 16.49
N ILE A 96 7.66 19.45 16.97
CA ILE A 96 7.36 19.31 18.42
C ILE A 96 8.60 18.91 19.21
N THR A 97 9.45 18.02 18.68
CA THR A 97 10.62 17.50 19.43
C THR A 97 11.88 18.35 19.33
N LEU A 98 11.97 19.24 18.34
CA LEU A 98 13.07 20.19 18.17
C LEU A 98 13.33 21.09 19.40
N PRO A 99 12.34 21.79 20.00
CA PRO A 99 12.60 22.64 21.16
C PRO A 99 13.14 21.86 22.36
N PHE A 100 12.66 20.65 22.62
CA PHE A 100 13.16 19.80 23.70
C PHE A 100 14.63 19.39 23.50
N LYS A 101 15.03 19.06 22.26
CA LYS A 101 16.44 18.75 21.95
C LYS A 101 17.34 19.97 22.16
N ILE A 102 16.89 21.16 21.80
CA ILE A 102 17.64 22.41 22.00
C ILE A 102 17.80 22.72 23.48
N ILE A 103 16.71 22.60 24.25
CA ILE A 103 16.72 22.80 25.72
C ILE A 103 17.66 21.79 26.39
N TRP A 104 17.55 20.51 26.04
CA TRP A 104 18.43 19.47 26.58
C TRP A 104 19.90 19.70 26.25
N TRP A 105 20.20 20.14 25.02
CA TRP A 105 21.56 20.48 24.60
C TRP A 105 22.13 21.67 25.38
N LEU A 106 21.34 22.71 25.61
CA LEU A 106 21.73 23.87 26.43
C LEU A 106 21.99 23.47 27.89
N ILE A 107 21.11 22.67 28.49
CA ILE A 107 21.28 22.14 29.85
C ILE A 107 22.58 21.34 29.95
N LYS A 108 22.81 20.40 29.02
CA LYS A 108 24.04 19.58 29.01
C LYS A 108 25.30 20.44 28.88
N LYS A 109 25.25 21.50 28.07
CA LYS A 109 26.38 22.43 27.88
C LYS A 109 26.69 23.23 29.15
N LEU A 110 25.67 23.63 29.90
CA LEU A 110 25.84 24.32 31.18
C LEU A 110 26.44 23.41 32.26
N PHE A 111 25.95 22.17 32.39
CA PHE A 111 26.49 21.21 33.35
C PHE A 111 27.90 20.71 33.01
N SER A 112 28.24 20.60 31.73
CA SER A 112 29.59 20.21 31.30
C SER A 112 30.67 21.26 31.60
N LYS A 113 30.30 22.52 31.85
CA LYS A 113 31.23 23.62 32.13
C LYS A 113 31.53 23.79 33.62
N SER A 114 30.80 23.09 34.50
CA SER A 114 30.96 23.18 35.97
C SER A 114 31.88 22.10 36.56
N VAL A 115 32.46 21.22 35.73
CA VAL A 115 33.34 20.10 36.14
C VAL A 115 34.80 20.32 35.68
N HIS A 116 35.23 21.58 35.58
CA HIS A 116 36.62 21.99 35.40
C HIS A 116 36.93 23.18 36.30
#